data_AF-A0A9P5YT69-F1
#
_entry.id   AF-A0A9P5YT69-F1
#
_cell.length_a   1.000
_cell.length_b   1.000
_cell.length_c   1.000
_cell.angle_alpha   90.00
_cell.angle_beta   90.00
_cell.angle_gamma   90.00
#
_symmetry.space_group_name_H-M   'P 1'
#
loop_
_entity.id
_entity.type
_entity.pdbx_description
1 polymer ?
#
loop_
_entity_poly.entity_id
_entity_poly.type
_entity_poly.pdbx_seq_one_letter_code
_entity_poly.pdbx_strand_id
1 'polypeptide(L)'
;MAPGDLLIEIALFLETRNDLLNFCLTSKHAFANISSVLYETVVLESAEQCRVTLEMLSRNQGIARHVQNLVIRPQSKYRRYLSAADNDSASAAVLQTAGSKCLDALKKFLWDADELPYNDDMWFALRAGCPQLRYIGTTIGMILPEVNSHLFDFSLLKGFSLTLKHGFYEHHTDLFIDEDDPIFQNFSSMLIRRSPNLEELIIDGFSTVPADVHFFLQGRWPHLRKLHLGDICVDWFPRPPNPAEKRPFIGFLEAHPTIEVLNLSRHSIQPIHFSTLDNSALENVTHFTGTHQQLHALSQIHHSVQAVSFRDAVETRDVSAPTVASLLRELPKLTQLKIAFTLHSMYDSGNLLRSLIHSAPLLRHLELTCAHKPSFQLDSFAKTIRGFPKLRTLHLAVVRYPGDETLAAGAARIAQSNPHLSRFSLTFIPPVYPVPLPFALPYRPFPLPFPARATGVFEVTLDEHGLPLSLAAVEHSRVVWPWGLGVSRRRRKYLKDLRPIGDPRRRKTGLRGVAALVVEQSAAGDEMRMILFCAFLALLAGCGILANGAKVSTAATAIAV
;
A
#
# COMPACT_ATOMS: atom_id res chain seq x y z
N MET A 1 -32.36 18.87 11.10
CA MET A 1 -31.24 17.93 11.30
C MET A 1 -31.29 16.92 10.18
N ALA A 2 -30.16 16.57 9.55
CA ALA A 2 -30.14 15.50 8.56
C ALA A 2 -30.40 14.14 9.25
N PRO A 3 -31.16 13.21 8.63
CA PRO A 3 -31.33 11.83 9.10
C PRO A 3 -30.00 11.12 9.35
N GLY A 4 -29.95 10.24 10.36
CA GLY A 4 -28.75 9.47 10.72
C GLY A 4 -28.19 8.64 9.56
N ASP A 5 -29.08 7.99 8.79
CA ASP A 5 -28.68 7.14 7.66
C ASP A 5 -27.93 7.93 6.56
N LEU A 6 -28.38 9.15 6.26
CA LEU A 6 -27.69 10.02 5.30
C LEU A 6 -26.33 10.49 5.84
N LEU A 7 -26.19 10.71 7.15
CA LEU A 7 -24.90 11.04 7.76
C LEU A 7 -23.91 9.88 7.68
N ILE A 8 -24.40 8.64 7.87
CA ILE A 8 -23.60 7.42 7.70
C ILE A 8 -23.19 7.26 6.24
N GLU A 9 -24.09 7.46 5.29
CA GLU A 9 -23.78 7.39 3.86
C GLU A 9 -22.70 8.41 3.47
N ILE A 10 -22.85 9.68 3.88
CA ILE A 10 -21.82 10.71 3.66
C ILE A 10 -20.48 10.28 4.29
N ALA A 11 -20.51 9.75 5.51
CA ALA A 11 -19.32 9.28 6.21
C ALA A 11 -18.60 8.14 5.46
N LEU A 12 -19.33 7.21 4.85
CA LEU A 12 -18.77 6.12 4.04
C LEU A 12 -18.10 6.63 2.75
N PHE A 13 -18.48 7.83 2.26
CA PHE A 13 -17.83 8.47 1.12
C PHE A 13 -16.59 9.32 1.47
N LEU A 14 -16.31 9.56 2.76
CA LEU A 14 -15.12 10.30 3.17
C LEU A 14 -13.86 9.43 3.07
N GLU A 15 -12.95 9.78 2.16
CA GLU A 15 -11.77 8.96 1.88
C GLU A 15 -10.78 8.88 3.07
N THR A 16 -10.73 9.92 3.90
CA THR A 16 -9.76 9.98 5.00
C THR A 16 -10.45 9.98 6.36
N ARG A 17 -9.88 9.21 7.30
CA ARG A 17 -10.33 9.20 8.70
C ARG A 17 -10.25 10.56 9.37
N ASN A 18 -9.36 11.43 8.91
CA ASN A 18 -9.24 12.79 9.44
C ASN A 18 -10.44 13.64 9.03
N ASP A 19 -10.90 13.51 7.78
CA ASP A 19 -12.11 14.20 7.31
C ASP A 19 -13.34 13.65 8.01
N LEU A 20 -13.40 12.33 8.22
CA LEU A 20 -14.44 11.69 9.02
C LEU A 20 -14.46 12.19 10.47
N LEU A 21 -13.31 12.29 11.12
CA LEU A 21 -13.20 12.85 12.47
C LEU A 21 -13.64 14.32 12.49
N ASN A 22 -13.15 15.15 11.56
CA ASN A 22 -13.56 16.54 11.47
C ASN A 22 -15.08 16.67 11.28
N PHE A 23 -15.68 15.79 10.46
CA PHE A 23 -17.12 15.73 10.27
C PHE A 23 -17.86 15.38 11.56
N CYS A 24 -17.39 14.37 12.30
CA CYS A 24 -17.94 14.04 13.63
C CYS A 24 -17.84 15.21 14.62
N LEU A 25 -16.75 15.99 14.58
CA LEU A 25 -16.53 17.13 15.48
C LEU A 25 -17.42 18.35 15.17
N THR A 26 -18.10 18.39 14.02
CA THR A 26 -19.00 19.50 13.68
C THR A 26 -20.23 19.59 14.58
N SER A 27 -20.72 18.46 15.10
CA SER A 27 -21.94 18.41 15.93
C SER A 27 -22.01 17.13 16.77
N LYS A 28 -22.55 17.23 17.98
CA LYS A 28 -22.83 16.06 18.85
C LYS A 28 -23.75 15.04 18.18
N HIS A 29 -24.70 15.51 17.36
CA HIS A 29 -25.60 14.64 16.61
C HIS A 29 -24.85 13.87 15.52
N ALA A 30 -23.93 14.53 14.80
CA ALA A 30 -23.09 13.88 13.81
C ALA A 30 -22.20 12.83 14.47
N PHE A 31 -21.54 13.19 15.58
CA PHE A 31 -20.72 12.25 16.36
C PHE A 31 -21.51 10.99 16.78
N ALA A 32 -22.72 11.16 17.33
CA ALA A 32 -23.51 10.04 17.83
C ALA A 32 -23.98 9.06 16.74
N ASN A 33 -24.23 9.54 15.51
CA ASN A 33 -24.66 8.69 14.40
C ASN A 33 -23.48 8.07 13.64
N ILE A 34 -22.34 8.76 13.59
CA ILE A 34 -21.18 8.40 12.76
C ILE A 34 -20.11 7.66 13.58
N SER A 35 -20.20 7.65 14.91
CA SER A 35 -19.25 6.93 15.78
C SER A 35 -19.08 5.46 15.39
N SER A 36 -20.15 4.83 14.92
CA SER A 36 -20.13 3.45 14.40
C SER A 36 -19.13 3.28 13.25
N VAL A 37 -19.14 4.19 12.28
CA VAL A 37 -18.24 4.18 11.11
C VAL A 37 -16.83 4.61 11.50
N LEU A 38 -16.70 5.64 12.35
CA LEU A 38 -15.39 6.17 12.77
C LEU A 38 -14.57 5.14 13.56
N TYR A 39 -15.22 4.40 14.47
CA TYR A 39 -14.58 3.43 15.36
C TYR A 39 -14.70 1.99 14.89
N GLU A 40 -15.31 1.72 13.73
CA GLU A 40 -15.47 0.37 13.18
C GLU A 40 -14.14 -0.39 13.15
N THR A 41 -13.08 0.28 12.71
CA THR A 41 -11.73 -0.31 12.59
C THR A 41 -10.69 0.51 13.33
N VAL A 42 -10.23 0.02 14.47
CA VAL A 42 -9.20 0.65 15.30
C VAL A 42 -7.85 0.00 15.02
N VAL A 43 -6.86 0.81 14.64
CA VAL A 43 -5.47 0.36 14.39
C VAL A 43 -4.56 1.14 15.32
N LEU A 44 -3.86 0.43 16.20
CA LEU A 44 -2.97 1.02 17.21
C LEU A 44 -1.52 0.69 16.82
N GLU A 45 -0.70 1.71 16.54
CA GLU A 45 0.65 1.57 15.96
C GLU A 45 1.79 1.71 16.98
N SER A 46 1.48 1.78 18.27
CA SER A 46 2.49 1.76 19.33
C SER A 46 1.91 1.24 20.64
N ALA A 47 2.77 0.72 21.51
CA ALA A 47 2.38 0.28 22.86
C ALA A 47 1.71 1.40 23.67
N GLU A 48 2.25 2.62 23.62
CA GLU A 48 1.65 3.77 24.31
C GLU A 48 0.27 4.13 23.73
N GLN A 49 0.11 4.07 22.40
CA GLN A 49 -1.19 4.26 21.78
C GLN A 49 -2.17 3.16 22.18
N CYS A 50 -1.70 1.90 22.31
CA CYS A 50 -2.50 0.80 22.82
C CYS A 50 -3.00 1.12 24.23
N ARG A 51 -2.09 1.43 25.16
CA ARG A 51 -2.41 1.76 26.54
C ARG A 51 -3.43 2.89 26.65
N VAL A 52 -3.15 4.05 26.06
CA VAL A 52 -4.02 5.23 26.15
C VAL A 52 -5.37 5.01 25.48
N THR A 53 -5.40 4.41 24.29
CA THR A 53 -6.64 4.26 23.52
C THR A 53 -7.52 3.16 24.11
N LEU A 54 -6.95 2.03 24.51
CA LEU A 54 -7.70 0.92 25.10
C LEU A 54 -8.22 1.28 26.49
N GLU A 55 -7.45 2.02 27.30
CA GLU A 55 -7.93 2.59 28.56
C GLU A 55 -9.08 3.59 28.33
N MET A 56 -9.01 4.41 27.27
CA MET A 56 -10.12 5.28 26.90
C MET A 56 -11.36 4.47 26.49
N LEU A 57 -11.20 3.38 25.73
CA LEU A 57 -12.32 2.53 25.30
C LEU A 57 -12.97 1.80 26.49
N SER A 58 -12.17 1.28 27.43
CA SER A 58 -12.71 0.59 28.62
C SER A 58 -13.53 1.54 29.52
N ARG A 59 -13.13 2.82 29.60
CA ARG A 59 -13.90 3.87 30.29
C ARG A 59 -15.14 4.34 29.52
N ASN A 60 -15.12 4.24 28.18
CA ASN A 60 -16.17 4.73 27.29
C ASN A 60 -16.86 3.60 26.52
N GLN A 61 -17.63 2.78 27.23
CA GLN A 61 -18.35 1.63 26.65
C GLN A 61 -19.23 2.00 25.45
N GLY A 62 -19.79 3.22 25.44
CA GLY A 62 -20.60 3.72 24.33
C GLY A 62 -19.84 3.83 23.00
N ILE A 63 -18.51 4.02 23.04
CA ILE A 63 -17.63 4.04 21.88
C ILE A 63 -17.10 2.63 21.60
N ALA A 64 -16.69 1.90 22.64
CA ALA A 64 -16.09 0.56 22.53
C ALA A 64 -17.00 -0.45 21.80
N ARG A 65 -18.31 -0.39 22.02
CA ARG A 65 -19.30 -1.22 21.32
C ARG A 65 -19.36 -1.06 19.81
N HIS A 66 -18.72 -0.02 19.26
CA HIS A 66 -18.67 0.21 17.82
C HIS A 66 -17.44 -0.43 17.17
N VAL A 67 -16.47 -0.90 17.96
CA VAL A 67 -15.22 -1.48 17.46
C VAL A 67 -15.49 -2.90 16.96
N GLN A 68 -15.45 -3.09 15.64
CA GLN A 68 -15.63 -4.40 14.99
C GLN A 68 -14.30 -5.05 14.64
N ASN A 69 -13.31 -4.24 14.26
CA ASN A 69 -11.98 -4.69 13.87
C ASN A 69 -10.93 -3.98 14.74
N LEU A 70 -10.18 -4.75 15.52
CA LEU A 70 -9.08 -4.24 16.34
C LEU A 70 -7.76 -4.81 15.84
N VAL A 71 -6.84 -3.93 15.45
CA VAL A 71 -5.49 -4.28 14.99
C VAL A 71 -4.45 -3.66 15.91
N ILE A 72 -3.65 -4.50 16.55
CA ILE A 72 -2.64 -4.11 17.53
C ILE A 72 -1.26 -4.29 16.89
N ARG A 73 -0.53 -3.17 16.74
CA ARG A 73 0.85 -3.09 16.25
C ARG A 73 1.68 -2.34 17.28
N PRO A 74 2.13 -2.99 18.37
CA PRO A 74 2.80 -2.32 19.47
C PRO A 74 4.16 -1.72 19.04
N GLN A 75 4.69 -2.15 17.90
CA GLN A 75 5.91 -1.62 17.32
C GLN A 75 5.71 -0.27 16.66
N SER A 76 6.50 0.70 17.13
CA SER A 76 6.68 1.92 16.36
C SER A 76 7.31 1.59 15.00
N LYS A 77 6.82 2.22 13.92
CA LYS A 77 7.39 2.16 12.56
C LYS A 77 8.91 2.46 12.44
N TYR A 78 9.56 2.87 13.53
CA TYR A 78 10.96 3.29 13.57
C TYR A 78 11.87 2.38 14.39
N ARG A 79 11.31 1.52 15.24
CA ARG A 79 12.10 0.56 16.00
C ARG A 79 12.06 -0.77 15.28
N ARG A 80 13.24 -1.37 15.08
CA ARG A 80 13.38 -2.69 14.45
C ARG A 80 13.03 -3.84 15.40
N TYR A 81 12.96 -3.56 16.69
CA TYR A 81 12.69 -4.56 17.72
C TYR A 81 11.67 -4.01 18.71
N LEU A 82 10.72 -4.86 19.07
CA LEU A 82 9.77 -4.60 20.15
C LEU A 82 10.46 -4.87 21.49
N SER A 83 10.37 -3.92 22.43
CA SER A 83 10.80 -4.18 23.80
C SER A 83 9.80 -5.13 24.47
N ALA A 84 10.28 -6.07 25.29
CA ALA A 84 9.40 -6.93 26.08
C ALA A 84 8.42 -6.10 26.94
N ALA A 85 8.87 -4.96 27.49
CA ALA A 85 8.01 -4.05 28.25
C ALA A 85 6.92 -3.39 27.39
N ASP A 86 7.23 -3.04 26.14
CA ASP A 86 6.24 -2.49 25.19
C ASP A 86 5.19 -3.56 24.83
N ASN A 87 5.61 -4.82 24.66
CA ASN A 87 4.72 -5.96 24.39
C ASN A 87 3.82 -6.27 25.61
N ASP A 88 4.41 -6.35 26.80
CA ASP A 88 3.68 -6.55 28.06
C ASP A 88 2.65 -5.45 28.27
N SER A 89 3.04 -4.19 28.16
CA SER A 89 2.12 -3.05 28.31
C SER A 89 0.95 -3.10 27.30
N ALA A 90 1.23 -3.42 26.04
CA ALA A 90 0.19 -3.53 25.02
C ALA A 90 -0.75 -4.71 25.24
N SER A 91 -0.21 -5.89 25.57
CA SER A 91 -1.01 -7.10 25.82
C SER A 91 -1.84 -6.96 27.11
N ALA A 92 -1.30 -6.38 28.18
CA ALA A 92 -2.03 -6.06 29.41
C ALA A 92 -3.18 -5.07 29.17
N ALA A 93 -2.99 -4.06 28.31
CA ALA A 93 -4.04 -3.12 27.95
C ALA A 93 -5.19 -3.79 27.18
N VAL A 94 -4.87 -4.74 26.28
CA VAL A 94 -5.89 -5.56 25.58
C VAL A 94 -6.62 -6.46 26.56
N LEU A 95 -5.88 -7.16 27.44
CA LEU A 95 -6.41 -8.01 28.50
C LEU A 95 -7.44 -7.27 29.35
N GLN A 96 -7.07 -6.07 29.86
CA GLN A 96 -7.96 -5.25 30.68
C GLN A 96 -9.22 -4.83 29.92
N THR A 97 -9.07 -4.43 28.66
CA THR A 97 -10.18 -3.92 27.85
C THR A 97 -11.14 -5.04 27.45
N ALA A 98 -10.63 -6.19 27.02
CA ALA A 98 -11.43 -7.38 26.75
C ALA A 98 -12.11 -7.90 28.02
N GLY A 99 -11.39 -7.93 29.16
CA GLY A 99 -11.92 -8.32 30.46
C GLY A 99 -13.06 -7.44 30.97
N SER A 100 -13.09 -6.16 30.57
CA SER A 100 -14.20 -5.24 30.88
C SER A 100 -15.48 -5.51 30.07
N LYS A 101 -15.44 -6.43 29.10
CA LYS A 101 -16.58 -6.82 28.24
C LYS A 101 -17.23 -5.66 27.47
N CYS A 102 -16.45 -4.61 27.18
CA CYS A 102 -16.94 -3.45 26.44
C CYS A 102 -16.86 -3.59 24.90
N LEU A 103 -16.21 -4.65 24.41
CA LEU A 103 -15.98 -4.94 22.98
C LEU A 103 -16.95 -6.00 22.45
N ASP A 104 -18.25 -5.81 22.70
CA ASP A 104 -19.31 -6.77 22.36
C ASP A 104 -19.48 -6.99 20.85
N ALA A 105 -19.27 -5.95 20.04
CA ALA A 105 -19.33 -6.01 18.58
C ALA A 105 -18.03 -6.42 17.89
N LEU A 106 -16.98 -6.77 18.65
CA LEU A 106 -15.68 -7.11 18.07
C LEU A 106 -15.79 -8.45 17.31
N LYS A 107 -15.60 -8.38 15.99
CA LYS A 107 -15.65 -9.52 15.07
C LYS A 107 -14.27 -10.02 14.67
N LYS A 108 -13.30 -9.10 14.61
CA LYS A 108 -11.94 -9.37 14.14
C LYS A 108 -10.90 -8.75 15.06
N PHE A 109 -10.00 -9.60 15.54
CA PHE A 109 -8.83 -9.18 16.29
C PHE A 109 -7.57 -9.61 15.56
N LEU A 110 -6.62 -8.69 15.38
CA LEU A 110 -5.33 -8.96 14.76
C LEU A 110 -4.20 -8.44 15.66
N TRP A 111 -3.34 -9.34 16.10
CA TRP A 111 -2.06 -9.03 16.69
C TRP A 111 -0.98 -9.08 15.62
N ASP A 112 -0.39 -7.92 15.28
CA ASP A 112 0.63 -7.76 14.25
C ASP A 112 1.89 -7.13 14.85
N ALA A 113 2.71 -7.98 15.48
CA ALA A 113 3.99 -7.63 16.09
C ALA A 113 5.10 -8.61 15.65
N ASP A 114 6.34 -8.42 16.07
CA ASP A 114 7.46 -9.33 15.78
C ASP A 114 7.29 -10.63 16.55
N GLU A 115 6.67 -10.55 17.73
CA GLU A 115 6.50 -11.64 18.67
C GLU A 115 5.03 -11.79 19.08
N LEU A 116 4.72 -12.93 19.69
CA LEU A 116 3.41 -13.18 20.30
C LEU A 116 3.13 -12.19 21.45
N PRO A 117 1.85 -12.02 21.84
CA PRO A 117 1.51 -11.27 23.04
C PRO A 117 2.22 -11.85 24.26
N TYR A 118 2.78 -10.98 25.11
CA TYR A 118 3.49 -11.41 26.31
C TYR A 118 2.58 -12.15 27.31
N ASN A 119 1.35 -11.67 27.49
CA ASN A 119 0.37 -12.25 28.42
C ASN A 119 -0.63 -13.15 27.67
N ASP A 120 -0.55 -14.48 27.87
CA ASP A 120 -1.44 -15.46 27.22
C ASP A 120 -2.92 -15.32 27.64
N ASP A 121 -3.16 -14.90 28.89
CA ASP A 121 -4.50 -14.59 29.42
C ASP A 121 -5.28 -13.58 28.57
N MET A 122 -4.58 -12.79 27.76
CA MET A 122 -5.19 -11.90 26.78
C MET A 122 -6.14 -12.67 25.83
N TRP A 123 -5.72 -13.85 25.34
CA TRP A 123 -6.54 -14.69 24.47
C TRP A 123 -7.78 -15.20 25.20
N PHE A 124 -7.63 -15.61 26.45
CA PHE A 124 -8.75 -16.01 27.29
C PHE A 124 -9.75 -14.87 27.46
N ALA A 125 -9.28 -13.66 27.78
CA ALA A 125 -10.14 -12.49 27.96
C ALA A 125 -10.84 -12.07 26.67
N LEU A 126 -10.17 -12.16 25.51
CA LEU A 126 -10.80 -11.93 24.21
C LEU A 126 -11.95 -12.93 23.96
N ARG A 127 -11.72 -14.22 24.24
CA ARG A 127 -12.75 -15.26 24.10
C ARG A 127 -13.93 -15.04 25.04
N ALA A 128 -13.67 -14.71 26.30
CA ALA A 128 -14.70 -14.51 27.32
C ALA A 128 -15.44 -13.17 27.20
N GLY A 129 -14.76 -12.13 26.71
CA GLY A 129 -15.26 -10.76 26.64
C GLY A 129 -15.85 -10.34 25.30
N CYS A 130 -15.49 -11.03 24.20
CA CYS A 130 -15.89 -10.66 22.84
C CYS A 130 -16.70 -11.81 22.18
N PRO A 131 -18.01 -11.93 22.45
CA PRO A 131 -18.81 -13.08 22.00
C PRO A 131 -18.96 -13.19 20.48
N GLN A 132 -18.84 -12.07 19.76
CA GLN A 132 -18.91 -12.01 18.30
C GLN A 132 -17.58 -12.25 17.58
N LEU A 133 -16.49 -12.47 18.33
CA LEU A 133 -15.17 -12.65 17.75
C LEU A 133 -15.11 -13.96 16.97
N ARG A 134 -14.92 -13.85 15.66
CA ARG A 134 -14.86 -15.00 14.73
C ARG A 134 -13.65 -14.94 13.80
N TYR A 135 -12.92 -13.84 13.80
CA TYR A 135 -11.67 -13.67 13.08
C TYR A 135 -10.53 -13.36 14.04
N ILE A 136 -9.50 -14.19 14.01
CA ILE A 136 -8.32 -14.01 14.84
C ILE A 136 -7.09 -14.01 13.95
N GLY A 137 -6.18 -13.11 14.22
CA GLY A 137 -4.85 -13.16 13.64
C GLY A 137 -3.77 -12.88 14.67
N THR A 138 -2.65 -13.56 14.50
CA THR A 138 -1.49 -13.42 15.34
C THR A 138 -0.21 -13.54 14.53
N THR A 139 0.90 -13.20 15.17
CA THR A 139 2.24 -13.26 14.62
C THR A 139 3.09 -14.20 15.47
N ILE A 140 3.87 -15.06 14.83
CA ILE A 140 4.87 -15.89 15.50
C ILE A 140 6.25 -15.40 15.08
N GLY A 141 7.08 -15.09 16.07
CA GLY A 141 8.46 -14.66 15.93
C GLY A 141 9.42 -15.71 16.43
N MET A 142 10.40 -15.29 17.22
CA MET A 142 11.37 -16.16 17.88
C MET A 142 10.74 -16.95 19.04
N ILE A 143 9.64 -16.48 19.63
CA ILE A 143 8.96 -17.17 20.72
C ILE A 143 7.73 -17.91 20.18
N LEU A 144 7.63 -19.20 20.53
CA LEU A 144 6.49 -20.05 20.22
C LEU A 144 5.43 -19.94 21.31
N PRO A 145 4.14 -20.18 20.97
CA PRO A 145 3.10 -20.23 21.99
C PRO A 145 3.33 -21.44 22.91
N GLU A 146 3.01 -21.28 24.19
CA GLU A 146 3.01 -22.42 25.11
C GLU A 146 1.99 -23.48 24.66
N VAL A 147 2.26 -24.76 24.96
CA VAL A 147 1.37 -25.88 24.58
C VAL A 147 -0.06 -25.65 25.09
N ASN A 148 -0.21 -25.06 26.28
CA ASN A 148 -1.48 -24.78 26.92
C ASN A 148 -2.01 -23.37 26.62
N SER A 149 -1.51 -22.72 25.57
CA SER A 149 -1.94 -21.37 25.20
C SER A 149 -3.44 -21.29 24.93
N HIS A 150 -4.09 -20.30 25.52
CA HIS A 150 -5.49 -19.98 25.28
C HIS A 150 -5.78 -19.53 23.85
N LEU A 151 -4.75 -19.26 23.03
CA LEU A 151 -4.88 -19.07 21.59
C LEU A 151 -5.54 -20.28 20.94
N PHE A 152 -5.25 -21.49 21.39
CA PHE A 152 -5.80 -22.70 20.77
C PHE A 152 -7.26 -22.93 21.17
N ASP A 153 -7.76 -22.32 22.26
CA ASP A 153 -9.10 -22.57 22.79
C ASP A 153 -10.24 -21.95 21.97
N PHE A 154 -9.92 -21.20 20.92
CA PHE A 154 -10.93 -20.64 20.04
C PHE A 154 -11.63 -21.70 19.20
N SER A 155 -12.92 -21.49 18.96
CA SER A 155 -13.78 -22.39 18.20
C SER A 155 -14.71 -21.60 17.28
N LEU A 156 -15.25 -22.27 16.26
CA LEU A 156 -16.17 -21.70 15.29
C LEU A 156 -15.59 -20.46 14.58
N LEU A 157 -14.28 -20.44 14.34
CA LEU A 157 -13.66 -19.34 13.61
C LEU A 157 -14.16 -19.30 12.17
N LYS A 158 -14.47 -18.08 11.70
CA LYS A 158 -14.74 -17.77 10.29
C LYS A 158 -13.48 -17.36 9.55
N GLY A 159 -12.47 -16.86 10.25
CA GLY A 159 -11.17 -16.76 9.63
C GLY A 159 -10.02 -16.67 10.59
N PHE A 160 -8.87 -17.08 10.09
CA PHE A 160 -7.66 -17.19 10.86
C PHE A 160 -6.48 -16.67 10.05
N SER A 161 -5.61 -15.89 10.71
CA SER A 161 -4.41 -15.31 10.11
C SER A 161 -3.19 -15.57 10.98
N LEU A 162 -2.22 -16.30 10.47
CA LEU A 162 -0.91 -16.46 11.09
C LEU A 162 0.13 -15.78 10.21
N THR A 163 0.93 -14.90 10.81
CA THR A 163 2.04 -14.24 10.12
C THR A 163 3.35 -14.66 10.77
N LEU A 164 4.17 -15.43 10.05
CA LEU A 164 5.49 -15.88 10.46
C LEU A 164 6.51 -14.75 10.22
N LYS A 165 7.11 -14.24 11.29
CA LYS A 165 8.11 -13.16 11.26
C LYS A 165 9.52 -13.73 11.10
N HIS A 166 10.49 -12.85 10.86
CA HIS A 166 11.89 -13.24 10.64
C HIS A 166 12.46 -14.14 11.75
N GLY A 167 12.17 -13.81 13.03
CA GLY A 167 12.64 -14.58 14.17
C GLY A 167 12.18 -16.05 14.16
N PHE A 168 11.03 -16.35 13.55
CA PHE A 168 10.54 -17.72 13.38
C PHE A 168 11.45 -18.52 12.47
N TYR A 169 11.81 -17.95 11.31
CA TYR A 169 12.68 -18.62 10.33
C TYR A 169 14.14 -18.72 10.76
N GLU A 170 14.58 -17.93 11.75
CA GLU A 170 15.92 -18.05 12.31
C GLU A 170 16.03 -19.17 13.35
N HIS A 171 14.95 -19.51 14.05
CA HIS A 171 15.00 -20.38 15.23
C HIS A 171 14.15 -21.66 15.11
N HIS A 172 13.13 -21.68 14.24
CA HIS A 172 12.06 -22.68 14.25
C HIS A 172 11.71 -23.23 12.87
N THR A 173 12.67 -23.26 11.93
CA THR A 173 12.42 -23.81 10.57
C THR A 173 11.91 -25.25 10.61
N ASP A 174 12.29 -26.01 11.63
CA ASP A 174 12.06 -27.45 11.72
C ASP A 174 10.77 -27.79 12.49
N LEU A 175 10.12 -26.82 13.14
CA LEU A 175 9.00 -27.07 14.06
C LEU A 175 7.83 -27.80 13.40
N PHE A 176 7.51 -27.47 12.16
CA PHE A 176 6.38 -28.05 11.45
C PHE A 176 6.67 -29.39 10.78
N ILE A 177 7.89 -29.91 10.93
CA ILE A 177 8.27 -31.23 10.39
C ILE A 177 7.78 -32.34 11.33
N ASP A 178 7.70 -32.08 12.63
CA ASP A 178 7.28 -33.06 13.62
C ASP A 178 5.76 -33.00 13.86
N GLU A 179 5.01 -33.90 13.22
CA GLU A 179 3.55 -34.04 13.39
C GLU A 179 3.16 -34.38 14.84
N ASP A 180 4.09 -34.91 15.64
CA ASP A 180 3.86 -35.27 17.04
C ASP A 180 4.01 -34.09 18.01
N ASP A 181 4.42 -32.90 17.53
CA ASP A 181 4.53 -31.71 18.37
C ASP A 181 3.14 -31.30 18.91
N PRO A 182 2.97 -31.17 20.25
CA PRO A 182 1.68 -30.86 20.84
C PRO A 182 1.15 -29.47 20.47
N ILE A 183 2.03 -28.49 20.19
CA ILE A 183 1.64 -27.15 19.70
C ILE A 183 0.93 -27.29 18.36
N PHE A 184 1.50 -28.08 17.47
CA PHE A 184 0.94 -28.36 16.17
C PHE A 184 -0.40 -29.09 16.27
N GLN A 185 -0.50 -30.11 17.12
CA GLN A 185 -1.77 -30.84 17.32
C GLN A 185 -2.88 -29.92 17.84
N ASN A 186 -2.54 -29.00 18.76
CA ASN A 186 -3.49 -28.02 19.29
C ASN A 186 -3.94 -27.02 18.23
N PHE A 187 -3.00 -26.56 17.39
CA PHE A 187 -3.29 -25.67 16.28
C PHE A 187 -4.16 -26.33 15.20
N SER A 188 -3.80 -27.55 14.79
CA SER A 188 -4.57 -28.39 13.86
C SER A 188 -5.98 -28.66 14.40
N SER A 189 -6.10 -29.02 15.67
CA SER A 189 -7.39 -29.22 16.35
C SER A 189 -8.25 -27.96 16.35
N MET A 190 -7.66 -26.78 16.60
CA MET A 190 -8.35 -25.50 16.54
C MET A 190 -8.92 -25.20 15.15
N LEU A 191 -8.10 -25.36 14.10
CA LEU A 191 -8.50 -24.98 12.74
C LEU A 191 -9.39 -26.02 12.05
N ILE A 192 -9.07 -27.31 12.19
CA ILE A 192 -9.74 -28.39 11.46
C ILE A 192 -10.96 -28.88 12.24
N ARG A 193 -10.79 -29.22 13.54
CA ARG A 193 -11.87 -29.86 14.32
C ARG A 193 -12.85 -28.85 14.89
N ARG A 194 -12.35 -27.75 15.49
CA ARG A 194 -13.20 -26.75 16.16
C ARG A 194 -13.75 -25.68 15.24
N SER A 195 -13.19 -25.51 14.03
CA SER A 195 -13.56 -24.44 13.10
C SER A 195 -13.86 -24.96 11.68
N PRO A 196 -14.87 -25.84 11.49
CA PRO A 196 -15.16 -26.44 10.19
C PRO A 196 -15.69 -25.44 9.15
N ASN A 197 -16.27 -24.31 9.58
CA ASN A 197 -16.87 -23.30 8.71
C ASN A 197 -15.92 -22.12 8.41
N LEU A 198 -14.62 -22.41 8.26
CA LEU A 198 -13.61 -21.39 7.98
C LEU A 198 -13.83 -20.79 6.58
N GLU A 199 -13.90 -19.46 6.50
CA GLU A 199 -14.10 -18.69 5.27
C GLU A 199 -12.78 -18.05 4.78
N GLU A 200 -11.89 -17.64 5.68
CA GLU A 200 -10.56 -17.10 5.35
C GLU A 200 -9.44 -17.81 6.12
N LEU A 201 -8.46 -18.32 5.39
CA LEU A 201 -7.21 -18.84 5.96
C LEU A 201 -6.02 -18.07 5.37
N ILE A 202 -5.24 -17.44 6.24
CA ILE A 202 -4.03 -16.70 5.88
C ILE A 202 -2.88 -17.27 6.71
N ILE A 203 -1.87 -17.81 6.05
CA ILE A 203 -0.59 -18.18 6.64
C ILE A 203 0.46 -17.45 5.81
N ASP A 204 0.87 -16.27 6.29
CA ASP A 204 1.81 -15.41 5.58
C ASP A 204 3.17 -15.43 6.26
N GLY A 205 4.20 -15.07 5.51
CA GLY A 205 5.57 -15.04 5.98
C GLY A 205 6.52 -14.81 4.82
N PHE A 206 7.70 -14.27 5.15
CA PHE A 206 8.74 -13.97 4.17
C PHE A 206 10.05 -14.62 4.59
N SER A 207 10.51 -15.58 3.79
CA SER A 207 11.76 -16.31 4.03
C SER A 207 12.32 -16.87 2.74
N THR A 208 13.65 -16.98 2.68
CA THR A 208 14.34 -17.70 1.61
C THR A 208 14.17 -19.21 1.72
N VAL A 209 13.88 -19.71 2.93
CA VAL A 209 13.63 -21.13 3.23
C VAL A 209 12.17 -21.26 3.67
N PRO A 210 11.32 -21.97 2.91
CA PRO A 210 9.92 -22.07 3.25
C PRO A 210 9.71 -22.95 4.48
N ALA A 211 8.76 -22.58 5.34
CA ALA A 211 8.33 -23.44 6.44
C ALA A 211 7.36 -24.51 5.92
N ASP A 212 7.48 -25.76 6.38
CA ASP A 212 6.49 -26.79 6.07
C ASP A 212 5.17 -26.50 6.81
N VAL A 213 4.02 -26.73 6.18
CA VAL A 213 2.70 -26.60 6.81
C VAL A 213 1.76 -27.68 6.24
N HIS A 214 2.24 -28.89 5.98
CA HIS A 214 1.45 -29.94 5.33
C HIS A 214 0.10 -30.27 6.02
N PHE A 215 -0.04 -30.06 7.33
CA PHE A 215 -1.24 -30.45 8.08
C PHE A 215 -2.53 -29.78 7.64
N PHE A 216 -2.47 -28.56 7.08
CA PHE A 216 -3.69 -27.87 6.66
C PHE A 216 -4.38 -28.62 5.51
N LEU A 217 -3.65 -29.48 4.79
CA LEU A 217 -4.18 -30.32 3.72
C LEU A 217 -5.28 -31.29 4.20
N GLN A 218 -5.27 -31.63 5.49
CA GLN A 218 -6.30 -32.44 6.13
C GLN A 218 -7.59 -31.64 6.36
N GLY A 219 -7.51 -30.30 6.35
CA GLY A 219 -8.64 -29.40 6.48
C GLY A 219 -9.65 -29.56 5.35
N ARG A 220 -10.93 -29.53 5.71
CA ARG A 220 -12.06 -29.50 4.78
C ARG A 220 -13.01 -28.40 5.22
N TRP A 221 -12.91 -27.27 4.55
CA TRP A 221 -13.65 -26.05 4.88
C TRP A 221 -14.59 -25.69 3.72
N PRO A 222 -15.84 -26.18 3.71
CA PRO A 222 -16.75 -26.04 2.56
C PRO A 222 -17.10 -24.58 2.21
N HIS A 223 -16.80 -23.63 3.09
CA HIS A 223 -17.04 -22.21 2.90
C HIS A 223 -15.75 -21.40 2.71
N LEU A 224 -14.60 -22.04 2.46
CA LEU A 224 -13.34 -21.35 2.28
C LEU A 224 -13.37 -20.51 1.00
N ARG A 225 -13.34 -19.20 1.17
CA ARG A 225 -13.37 -18.21 0.08
C ARG A 225 -12.00 -17.59 -0.18
N LYS A 226 -11.16 -17.51 0.86
CA LYS A 226 -9.84 -16.88 0.76
C LYS A 226 -8.77 -17.78 1.35
N LEU A 227 -7.81 -18.13 0.50
CA LEU A 227 -6.63 -18.88 0.86
C LEU A 227 -5.40 -18.05 0.53
N HIS A 228 -4.61 -17.74 1.55
CA HIS A 228 -3.34 -17.05 1.40
C HIS A 228 -2.23 -17.87 2.05
N LEU A 229 -1.35 -18.39 1.22
CA LEU A 229 -0.13 -19.10 1.59
C LEU A 229 1.07 -18.25 1.17
N GLY A 230 1.81 -17.75 2.16
CA GLY A 230 3.06 -17.02 2.02
C GLY A 230 4.22 -17.94 1.67
N ASP A 231 5.43 -17.62 2.10
CA ASP A 231 6.63 -18.44 1.86
C ASP A 231 6.65 -19.71 2.74
N ILE A 232 5.66 -20.56 2.48
CA ILE A 232 5.45 -21.86 3.11
C ILE A 232 5.40 -22.95 2.04
N CYS A 233 5.94 -24.11 2.39
CA CYS A 233 5.86 -25.32 1.60
C CYS A 233 4.73 -26.18 2.16
N VAL A 234 3.92 -26.70 1.27
CA VAL A 234 2.75 -27.52 1.62
C VAL A 234 3.00 -28.99 1.27
N ASP A 235 3.87 -29.18 0.30
CA ASP A 235 4.13 -30.44 -0.37
C ASP A 235 5.65 -30.63 -0.44
N TRP A 236 6.27 -30.69 0.74
CA TRP A 236 7.72 -30.83 0.90
C TRP A 236 8.21 -32.21 0.41
N PHE A 237 7.31 -33.20 0.32
CA PHE A 237 7.68 -34.57 0.00
C PHE A 237 8.34 -34.67 -1.38
N PRO A 238 9.59 -35.20 -1.44
CA PRO A 238 10.30 -35.39 -2.69
C PRO A 238 9.52 -36.38 -3.54
N ARG A 239 9.12 -35.89 -4.73
CA ARG A 239 8.46 -36.56 -5.86
C ARG A 239 7.74 -37.87 -5.51
N PRO A 240 6.39 -37.95 -5.60
CA PRO A 240 5.65 -39.16 -5.31
C PRO A 240 6.25 -40.34 -6.09
N PRO A 241 6.33 -41.54 -5.50
CA PRO A 241 6.91 -42.72 -6.15
C PRO A 241 6.16 -43.06 -7.44
N ASN A 242 4.90 -42.64 -7.56
CA ASN A 242 4.08 -42.78 -8.74
C ASN A 242 3.83 -41.41 -9.42
N PRO A 243 4.26 -41.18 -10.67
CA PRO A 243 3.99 -39.94 -11.39
C PRO A 243 2.50 -39.70 -11.68
N ALA A 244 1.65 -40.73 -11.56
CA ALA A 244 0.20 -40.61 -11.73
C ALA A 244 -0.52 -40.15 -10.44
N GLU A 245 0.15 -40.14 -9.29
CA GLU A 245 -0.47 -39.76 -8.03
C GLU A 245 -0.62 -38.24 -7.94
N LYS A 246 -1.85 -37.78 -7.72
CA LYS A 246 -2.14 -36.36 -7.51
C LYS A 246 -1.46 -35.90 -6.23
N ARG A 247 -0.83 -34.72 -6.30
CA ARG A 247 -0.24 -34.10 -5.11
C ARG A 247 -1.33 -33.78 -4.08
N PRO A 248 -1.06 -33.95 -2.77
CA PRO A 248 -2.03 -33.65 -1.72
C PRO A 248 -2.62 -32.23 -1.80
N PHE A 249 -1.79 -31.23 -2.15
CA PHE A 249 -2.25 -29.86 -2.31
C PHE A 249 -3.21 -29.66 -3.49
N ILE A 250 -3.05 -30.42 -4.58
CA ILE A 250 -3.99 -30.43 -5.70
C ILE A 250 -5.34 -30.99 -5.24
N GLY A 251 -5.33 -32.13 -4.55
CA GLY A 251 -6.56 -32.68 -3.97
C GLY A 251 -7.22 -31.75 -2.94
N PHE A 252 -6.42 -30.99 -2.18
CA PHE A 252 -6.93 -29.94 -1.31
C PHE A 252 -7.63 -28.83 -2.10
N LEU A 253 -7.04 -28.30 -3.17
CA LEU A 253 -7.68 -27.26 -3.99
C LEU A 253 -8.98 -27.76 -4.65
N GLU A 254 -9.01 -29.01 -5.11
CA GLU A 254 -10.22 -29.66 -5.66
C GLU A 254 -11.35 -29.77 -4.63
N ALA A 255 -11.00 -29.99 -3.36
CA ALA A 255 -11.98 -30.08 -2.27
C ALA A 255 -12.57 -28.72 -1.86
N HIS A 256 -12.07 -27.59 -2.39
CA HIS A 256 -12.48 -26.23 -2.00
C HIS A 256 -12.92 -25.38 -3.20
N PRO A 257 -14.06 -25.71 -3.84
CA PRO A 257 -14.54 -25.01 -5.05
C PRO A 257 -15.02 -23.56 -4.80
N THR A 258 -15.23 -23.17 -3.54
CA THR A 258 -15.70 -21.84 -3.15
C THR A 258 -14.60 -20.78 -3.09
N ILE A 259 -13.34 -21.14 -3.36
CA ILE A 259 -12.22 -20.19 -3.29
C ILE A 259 -12.39 -19.09 -4.35
N GLU A 260 -12.44 -17.85 -3.89
CA GLU A 260 -12.51 -16.64 -4.72
C GLU A 260 -11.15 -15.91 -4.78
N VAL A 261 -10.39 -15.98 -3.69
CA VAL A 261 -9.08 -15.33 -3.55
C VAL A 261 -8.02 -16.38 -3.25
N LEU A 262 -7.15 -16.61 -4.22
CA LEU A 262 -6.04 -17.56 -4.14
C LEU A 262 -4.71 -16.81 -4.17
N ASN A 263 -3.98 -16.88 -3.06
CA ASN A 263 -2.65 -16.29 -2.95
C ASN A 263 -1.63 -17.38 -2.57
N LEU A 264 -0.66 -17.59 -3.44
CA LEU A 264 0.37 -18.62 -3.32
C LEU A 264 1.75 -17.99 -3.40
N SER A 265 2.73 -18.57 -2.72
CA SER A 265 4.14 -18.29 -2.99
C SER A 265 4.70 -19.25 -4.03
N ARG A 266 5.92 -18.93 -4.50
CA ARG A 266 6.71 -19.82 -5.36
C ARG A 266 7.04 -21.17 -4.69
N HIS A 267 6.96 -21.25 -3.37
CA HIS A 267 7.34 -22.43 -2.58
C HIS A 267 6.16 -23.35 -2.25
N SER A 268 4.91 -22.88 -2.38
CA SER A 268 3.73 -23.66 -2.02
C SER A 268 3.56 -24.90 -2.88
N ILE A 269 3.70 -24.76 -4.21
CA ILE A 269 3.63 -25.86 -5.18
C ILE A 269 4.35 -25.50 -6.48
N GLN A 270 5.00 -26.50 -7.08
CA GLN A 270 5.64 -26.34 -8.40
C GLN A 270 4.58 -26.20 -9.50
N PRO A 271 4.76 -25.26 -10.46
CA PRO A 271 3.78 -25.01 -11.52
C PRO A 271 3.34 -26.26 -12.31
N ILE A 272 4.27 -27.20 -12.55
CA ILE A 272 4.01 -28.42 -13.33
C ILE A 272 2.89 -29.28 -12.74
N HIS A 273 2.64 -29.21 -11.43
CA HIS A 273 1.62 -30.02 -10.78
C HIS A 273 0.20 -29.50 -10.98
N PHE A 274 0.01 -28.24 -11.37
CA PHE A 274 -1.32 -27.69 -11.65
C PHE A 274 -2.00 -28.30 -12.87
N SER A 275 -1.24 -28.94 -13.78
CA SER A 275 -1.82 -29.67 -14.91
C SER A 275 -2.63 -30.90 -14.49
N THR A 276 -2.47 -31.37 -13.24
CA THR A 276 -3.23 -32.49 -12.68
C THR A 276 -4.53 -32.06 -11.98
N LEU A 277 -4.74 -30.75 -11.84
CA LEU A 277 -5.96 -30.20 -11.26
C LEU A 277 -7.15 -30.45 -12.19
N ASP A 278 -8.29 -30.84 -11.62
CA ASP A 278 -9.52 -30.96 -12.39
C ASP A 278 -9.95 -29.62 -13.01
N ASN A 279 -10.58 -29.70 -14.19
CA ASN A 279 -11.00 -28.52 -14.95
C ASN A 279 -12.11 -27.72 -14.26
N SER A 280 -12.92 -28.36 -13.40
CA SER A 280 -13.97 -27.68 -12.64
C SER A 280 -13.48 -27.11 -11.30
N ALA A 281 -12.24 -27.38 -10.92
CA ALA A 281 -11.67 -26.81 -9.71
C ALA A 281 -11.37 -25.32 -9.91
N LEU A 282 -11.63 -24.52 -8.87
CA LEU A 282 -11.27 -23.10 -8.80
C LEU A 282 -11.98 -22.18 -9.82
N GLU A 283 -13.13 -22.57 -10.38
CA GLU A 283 -13.91 -21.74 -11.32
C GLU A 283 -14.25 -20.35 -10.75
N ASN A 284 -14.44 -20.25 -9.43
CA ASN A 284 -14.80 -19.01 -8.73
C ASN A 284 -13.63 -18.07 -8.42
N VAL A 285 -12.39 -18.44 -8.75
CA VAL A 285 -11.21 -17.62 -8.43
C VAL A 285 -11.22 -16.34 -9.25
N THR A 286 -11.47 -15.22 -8.57
CA THR A 286 -11.49 -13.88 -9.16
C THR A 286 -10.19 -13.12 -8.89
N HIS A 287 -9.48 -13.45 -7.80
CA HIS A 287 -8.24 -12.81 -7.40
C HIS A 287 -7.14 -13.84 -7.27
N PHE A 288 -6.12 -13.73 -8.12
CA PHE A 288 -4.93 -14.57 -8.07
C PHE A 288 -3.70 -13.76 -7.65
N THR A 289 -2.93 -14.30 -6.70
CA THR A 289 -1.62 -13.77 -6.35
C THR A 289 -0.61 -14.92 -6.34
N GLY A 290 0.51 -14.77 -7.03
CA GLY A 290 1.51 -15.83 -7.13
C GLY A 290 2.58 -15.54 -8.17
N THR A 291 3.20 -16.58 -8.72
CA THR A 291 4.15 -16.43 -9.83
C THR A 291 3.42 -16.49 -11.18
N HIS A 292 4.01 -15.89 -12.21
CA HIS A 292 3.46 -15.95 -13.56
C HIS A 292 3.42 -17.39 -14.11
N GLN A 293 4.37 -18.24 -13.72
CA GLN A 293 4.40 -19.65 -14.11
C GLN A 293 3.24 -20.44 -13.50
N GLN A 294 2.91 -20.18 -12.24
CA GLN A 294 1.76 -20.80 -11.57
C GLN A 294 0.46 -20.39 -12.26
N LEU A 295 0.28 -19.10 -12.57
CA LEU A 295 -0.90 -18.63 -13.29
C LEU A 295 -1.00 -19.21 -14.71
N HIS A 296 0.14 -19.35 -15.41
CA HIS A 296 0.17 -20.00 -16.73
C HIS A 296 -0.22 -21.48 -16.66
N ALA A 297 0.17 -22.18 -15.60
CA ALA A 297 -0.20 -23.59 -15.40
C ALA A 297 -1.67 -23.77 -14.96
N LEU A 298 -2.33 -22.70 -14.51
CA LEU A 298 -3.74 -22.66 -14.12
C LEU A 298 -4.61 -22.08 -15.26
N SER A 299 -4.60 -22.70 -16.44
CA SER A 299 -5.35 -22.19 -17.60
C SER A 299 -6.87 -22.17 -17.38
N GLN A 300 -7.38 -23.08 -16.56
CA GLN A 300 -8.80 -23.20 -16.23
C GLN A 300 -9.38 -21.95 -15.55
N ILE A 301 -8.60 -21.20 -14.75
CA ILE A 301 -9.12 -20.00 -14.05
C ILE A 301 -9.08 -18.72 -14.91
N HIS A 302 -8.46 -18.76 -16.10
CA HIS A 302 -8.20 -17.57 -16.90
C HIS A 302 -9.47 -16.76 -17.25
N HIS A 303 -10.60 -17.45 -17.41
CA HIS A 303 -11.88 -16.85 -17.77
C HIS A 303 -12.61 -16.14 -16.62
N SER A 304 -12.24 -16.40 -15.36
CA SER A 304 -12.88 -15.83 -14.15
C SER A 304 -12.02 -14.80 -13.43
N VAL A 305 -10.70 -14.87 -13.58
CA VAL A 305 -9.75 -13.95 -12.92
C VAL A 305 -9.94 -12.49 -13.37
N GLN A 306 -10.12 -11.61 -12.38
CA GLN A 306 -10.29 -10.16 -12.54
C GLN A 306 -9.11 -9.37 -11.97
N ALA A 307 -8.41 -9.92 -10.99
CA ALA A 307 -7.27 -9.29 -10.34
C ALA A 307 -6.08 -10.24 -10.27
N VAL A 308 -4.93 -9.78 -10.75
CA VAL A 308 -3.67 -10.54 -10.70
C VAL A 308 -2.61 -9.73 -9.98
N SER A 309 -1.91 -10.35 -9.04
CA SER A 309 -0.72 -9.80 -8.40
C SER A 309 0.45 -10.77 -8.48
N PHE A 310 1.52 -10.38 -9.16
CA PHE A 310 2.74 -11.16 -9.17
C PHE A 310 3.60 -10.81 -7.96
N ARG A 311 3.91 -11.83 -7.13
CA ARG A 311 4.76 -11.67 -5.95
C ARG A 311 6.21 -11.40 -6.32
N ASP A 312 6.72 -12.19 -7.26
CA ASP A 312 8.09 -12.10 -7.73
C ASP A 312 8.21 -11.06 -8.84
N ALA A 313 9.33 -10.33 -8.82
CA ALA A 313 9.65 -9.44 -9.91
C ALA A 313 9.95 -10.25 -11.18
N VAL A 314 9.29 -9.89 -12.28
CA VAL A 314 9.50 -10.53 -13.58
C VAL A 314 10.81 -10.01 -14.17
N GLU A 315 11.78 -10.91 -14.33
CA GLU A 315 13.06 -10.60 -14.96
C GLU A 315 12.91 -10.48 -16.46
N THR A 316 13.05 -9.29 -17.03
CA THR A 316 12.75 -9.02 -18.45
C THR A 316 13.82 -9.52 -19.44
N ARG A 317 14.53 -10.60 -19.14
CA ARG A 317 15.32 -11.28 -20.18
C ARG A 317 14.39 -11.70 -21.32
N ASP A 318 14.89 -11.77 -22.54
CA ASP A 318 14.14 -11.75 -23.83
C ASP A 318 12.85 -12.59 -23.90
N VAL A 319 12.72 -13.65 -23.11
CA VAL A 319 11.59 -14.60 -23.16
C VAL A 319 10.43 -14.22 -22.20
N SER A 320 10.68 -13.54 -21.09
CA SER A 320 9.67 -13.42 -20.02
C SER A 320 8.58 -12.38 -20.31
N ALA A 321 8.93 -11.21 -20.87
CA ALA A 321 7.97 -10.14 -21.12
C ALA A 321 6.93 -10.54 -22.19
N PRO A 322 7.31 -11.18 -23.32
CA PRO A 322 6.34 -11.76 -24.24
C PRO A 322 5.47 -12.84 -23.60
N THR A 323 6.04 -13.68 -22.74
CA THR A 323 5.30 -14.76 -22.04
C THR A 323 4.26 -14.19 -21.06
N VAL A 324 4.61 -13.15 -20.31
CA VAL A 324 3.64 -12.47 -19.43
C VAL A 324 2.57 -11.77 -20.27
N ALA A 325 2.93 -11.14 -21.39
CA ALA A 325 1.96 -10.52 -22.29
C ALA A 325 1.00 -11.56 -22.89
N SER A 326 1.48 -12.70 -23.36
CA SER A 326 0.61 -13.78 -23.87
C SER A 326 -0.32 -14.30 -22.77
N LEU A 327 0.21 -14.53 -21.57
CA LEU A 327 -0.59 -14.95 -20.43
C LEU A 327 -1.69 -13.93 -20.09
N LEU A 328 -1.36 -12.64 -20.02
CA LEU A 328 -2.34 -11.61 -19.70
C LEU A 328 -3.41 -11.46 -20.78
N ARG A 329 -3.08 -11.79 -22.04
CA ARG A 329 -4.05 -11.80 -23.16
C ARG A 329 -5.10 -12.90 -22.99
N GLU A 330 -4.75 -13.99 -22.32
CA GLU A 330 -5.66 -15.09 -22.00
C GLU A 330 -6.63 -14.74 -20.85
N LEU A 331 -6.46 -13.58 -20.20
CA LEU A 331 -7.29 -13.10 -19.09
C LEU A 331 -8.28 -12.02 -19.55
N PRO A 332 -9.40 -12.37 -20.21
CA PRO A 332 -10.29 -11.40 -20.84
C PRO A 332 -10.99 -10.46 -19.84
N LYS A 333 -11.10 -10.85 -18.56
CA LYS A 333 -11.78 -10.07 -17.51
C LYS A 333 -10.82 -9.31 -16.60
N LEU A 334 -9.52 -9.25 -16.93
CA LEU A 334 -8.53 -8.60 -16.08
C LEU A 334 -8.80 -7.09 -15.95
N THR A 335 -9.09 -6.65 -14.72
CA THR A 335 -9.30 -5.25 -14.36
C THR A 335 -8.24 -4.71 -13.41
N GLN A 336 -7.57 -5.57 -12.65
CA GLN A 336 -6.50 -5.17 -11.72
C GLN A 336 -5.22 -5.97 -11.99
N LEU A 337 -4.09 -5.28 -12.11
CA LEU A 337 -2.79 -5.89 -12.31
C LEU A 337 -1.77 -5.23 -11.40
N LYS A 338 -1.11 -6.05 -10.59
CA LYS A 338 0.06 -5.68 -9.79
C LYS A 338 1.26 -6.49 -10.27
N ILE A 339 2.29 -5.80 -10.75
CA ILE A 339 3.47 -6.44 -11.33
C ILE A 339 4.73 -5.63 -11.01
N ALA A 340 5.78 -6.34 -10.64
CA ALA A 340 7.12 -5.79 -10.50
C ALA A 340 8.00 -6.29 -11.64
N PHE A 341 8.88 -5.45 -12.16
CA PHE A 341 9.85 -5.80 -13.20
C PHE A 341 11.27 -5.47 -12.76
N THR A 342 12.19 -6.36 -13.12
CA THR A 342 13.63 -6.10 -13.13
C THR A 342 14.09 -5.96 -14.59
N LEU A 343 14.19 -4.70 -15.02
CA LEU A 343 14.57 -4.34 -16.38
C LEU A 343 16.10 -4.42 -16.54
N HIS A 344 16.55 -5.02 -17.65
CA HIS A 344 17.97 -5.11 -17.99
C HIS A 344 18.41 -4.00 -18.97
N SER A 345 17.50 -3.50 -19.82
CA SER A 345 17.76 -2.45 -20.82
C SER A 345 16.65 -1.37 -20.85
N MET A 346 16.99 -0.12 -21.19
CA MET A 346 16.01 0.97 -21.32
C MET A 346 15.06 0.73 -22.50
N TYR A 347 15.55 0.08 -23.55
CA TYR A 347 14.80 -0.14 -24.80
C TYR A 347 13.59 -1.05 -24.62
N ASP A 348 13.65 -1.97 -23.65
CA ASP A 348 12.58 -2.98 -23.44
C ASP A 348 11.35 -2.38 -22.78
N SER A 349 11.53 -1.30 -22.01
CA SER A 349 10.49 -0.71 -21.18
C SER A 349 9.27 -0.26 -22.00
N GLY A 350 9.49 0.46 -23.11
CA GLY A 350 8.40 0.93 -23.98
C GLY A 350 7.64 -0.21 -24.66
N ASN A 351 8.35 -1.26 -25.11
CA ASN A 351 7.73 -2.42 -25.74
C ASN A 351 6.91 -3.24 -24.74
N LEU A 352 7.42 -3.40 -23.53
CA LEU A 352 6.72 -4.07 -22.45
C LEU A 352 5.38 -3.40 -22.14
N LEU A 353 5.35 -2.08 -21.98
CA LEU A 353 4.08 -1.37 -21.73
C LEU A 353 3.11 -1.50 -22.90
N ARG A 354 3.58 -1.41 -24.14
CA ARG A 354 2.73 -1.64 -25.33
C ARG A 354 2.16 -3.05 -25.35
N SER A 355 2.97 -4.05 -25.01
CA SER A 355 2.52 -5.44 -24.88
C SER A 355 1.48 -5.59 -23.77
N LEU A 356 1.67 -4.95 -22.60
CA LEU A 356 0.66 -4.95 -21.53
C LEU A 356 -0.65 -4.28 -21.96
N ILE A 357 -0.57 -3.13 -22.65
CA ILE A 357 -1.74 -2.42 -23.19
C ILE A 357 -2.53 -3.31 -24.13
N HIS A 358 -1.84 -3.99 -25.05
CA HIS A 358 -2.50 -4.87 -26.02
C HIS A 358 -3.08 -6.12 -25.36
N SER A 359 -2.45 -6.61 -24.29
CA SER A 359 -2.86 -7.86 -23.63
C SER A 359 -4.00 -7.64 -22.64
N ALA A 360 -4.09 -6.48 -21.98
CA ALA A 360 -5.10 -6.17 -20.98
C ALA A 360 -5.81 -4.82 -21.25
N PRO A 361 -6.64 -4.72 -22.30
CA PRO A 361 -7.32 -3.47 -22.66
C PRO A 361 -8.40 -3.03 -21.66
N LEU A 362 -8.89 -3.95 -20.81
CA LEU A 362 -9.92 -3.68 -19.79
C LEU A 362 -9.35 -3.23 -18.44
N LEU A 363 -8.03 -3.07 -18.34
CA LEU A 363 -7.37 -2.76 -17.09
C LEU A 363 -7.81 -1.41 -16.53
N ARG A 364 -8.28 -1.42 -15.28
CA ARG A 364 -8.74 -0.23 -14.53
C ARG A 364 -7.75 0.18 -13.45
N HIS A 365 -7.04 -0.79 -12.88
CA HIS A 365 -6.11 -0.59 -11.78
C HIS A 365 -4.75 -1.22 -12.14
N LEU A 366 -3.70 -0.42 -12.22
CA LEU A 366 -2.35 -0.88 -12.53
C LEU A 366 -1.38 -0.45 -11.42
N GLU A 367 -0.74 -1.43 -10.77
CA GLU A 367 0.41 -1.22 -9.90
C GLU A 367 1.66 -1.76 -10.59
N LEU A 368 2.58 -0.85 -10.92
CA LEU A 368 3.81 -1.14 -11.65
C LEU A 368 5.02 -0.72 -10.82
N THR A 369 5.86 -1.67 -10.47
CA THR A 369 7.11 -1.43 -9.75
C THR A 369 8.32 -1.78 -10.61
N CYS A 370 9.25 -0.85 -10.79
CA CYS A 370 10.53 -1.08 -11.46
C CYS A 370 11.65 -0.86 -10.45
N ALA A 371 12.17 -1.97 -9.91
CA ALA A 371 13.08 -1.95 -8.78
C ALA A 371 14.57 -1.75 -9.16
N HIS A 372 14.92 -1.99 -10.43
CA HIS A 372 16.30 -1.92 -10.92
C HIS A 372 16.49 -0.84 -11.98
N LYS A 373 17.76 -0.48 -12.20
CA LYS A 373 18.19 0.29 -13.37
C LYS A 373 18.47 -0.68 -14.52
N PRO A 374 18.03 -0.37 -15.74
CA PRO A 374 17.31 0.85 -16.15
C PRO A 374 15.82 0.91 -15.77
N SER A 375 15.25 2.12 -15.65
CA SER A 375 13.82 2.34 -15.38
C SER A 375 13.16 3.16 -16.50
N PHE A 376 11.84 3.34 -16.41
CA PHE A 376 11.08 4.16 -17.36
C PHE A 376 11.46 5.64 -17.28
N GLN A 377 11.79 6.24 -18.42
CA GLN A 377 11.68 7.70 -18.55
C GLN A 377 10.21 8.10 -18.46
N LEU A 378 9.89 9.03 -17.56
CA LEU A 378 8.51 9.42 -17.29
C LEU A 378 7.80 10.00 -18.52
N ASP A 379 8.53 10.69 -19.41
CA ASP A 379 7.96 11.21 -20.65
C ASP A 379 7.49 10.10 -21.60
N SER A 380 8.34 9.10 -21.84
CA SER A 380 8.02 7.92 -22.65
C SER A 380 6.91 7.08 -22.03
N PHE A 381 6.93 6.94 -20.70
CA PHE A 381 5.88 6.28 -19.93
C PHE A 381 4.53 6.99 -20.10
N ALA A 382 4.49 8.31 -19.91
CA ALA A 382 3.28 9.11 -20.03
C ALA A 382 2.68 9.02 -21.44
N LYS A 383 3.51 9.06 -22.50
CA LYS A 383 3.02 8.86 -23.87
C LYS A 383 2.42 7.48 -24.09
N THR A 384 3.02 6.45 -23.51
CA THR A 384 2.58 5.07 -23.70
C THR A 384 1.32 4.75 -22.89
N ILE A 385 1.17 5.28 -21.68
CA ILE A 385 0.02 4.98 -20.81
C ILE A 385 -1.32 5.46 -21.38
N ARG A 386 -1.30 6.38 -22.35
CA ARG A 386 -2.48 6.77 -23.14
C ARG A 386 -3.16 5.57 -23.79
N GLY A 387 -2.42 4.51 -24.08
CA GLY A 387 -2.95 3.29 -24.67
C GLY A 387 -3.86 2.47 -23.75
N PHE A 388 -3.95 2.76 -22.44
CA PHE A 388 -4.93 2.14 -21.56
C PHE A 388 -6.22 2.96 -21.51
N PRO A 389 -7.27 2.60 -22.26
CA PRO A 389 -8.48 3.42 -22.38
C PRO A 389 -9.37 3.42 -21.13
N LYS A 390 -9.23 2.41 -20.26
CA LYS A 390 -10.09 2.21 -19.07
C LYS A 390 -9.36 2.39 -17.75
N LEU A 391 -8.09 2.81 -17.78
CA LEU A 391 -7.27 2.93 -16.59
C LEU A 391 -7.74 4.10 -15.73
N ARG A 392 -8.16 3.81 -14.51
CA ARG A 392 -8.64 4.80 -13.53
C ARG A 392 -7.62 5.06 -12.44
N THR A 393 -6.95 3.99 -11.97
CA THR A 393 -5.92 4.12 -10.95
C THR A 393 -4.57 3.57 -11.38
N LEU A 394 -3.53 4.31 -11.06
CA LEU A 394 -2.15 3.93 -11.34
C LEU A 394 -1.27 4.08 -10.09
N HIS A 395 -0.51 3.05 -9.77
CA HIS A 395 0.55 3.11 -8.76
C HIS A 395 1.88 2.83 -9.44
N LEU A 396 2.65 3.88 -9.73
CA LEU A 396 3.94 3.77 -10.38
C LEU A 396 5.07 3.95 -9.36
N ALA A 397 5.93 2.94 -9.27
CA ALA A 397 7.13 2.96 -8.46
C ALA A 397 8.34 2.77 -9.38
N VAL A 398 9.21 3.78 -9.49
CA VAL A 398 10.36 3.76 -10.41
C VAL A 398 11.63 4.26 -9.74
N VAL A 399 12.78 3.72 -10.15
CA VAL A 399 14.08 4.27 -9.77
C VAL A 399 14.31 5.61 -10.46
N ARG A 400 14.65 6.65 -9.70
CA ARG A 400 14.91 8.00 -10.23
C ARG A 400 16.29 8.12 -10.87
N TYR A 401 16.37 8.72 -12.06
CA TYR A 401 17.62 9.11 -12.71
C TYR A 401 18.05 10.54 -12.34
N PRO A 402 19.38 10.81 -12.24
CA PRO A 402 19.88 12.17 -12.23
C PRO A 402 19.45 12.89 -13.52
N GLY A 403 18.84 14.07 -13.40
CA GLY A 403 18.25 14.79 -14.52
C GLY A 403 16.78 14.46 -14.78
N ASP A 404 16.21 13.44 -14.12
CA ASP A 404 14.77 13.22 -14.17
C ASP A 404 14.01 14.40 -13.61
N GLU A 405 12.85 14.62 -14.20
CA GLU A 405 11.90 15.61 -13.81
C GLU A 405 11.44 15.48 -12.35
N THR A 406 10.95 16.60 -11.82
CA THR A 406 10.30 16.59 -10.51
C THR A 406 9.02 15.73 -10.53
N LEU A 407 8.63 15.18 -9.38
CA LEU A 407 7.36 14.45 -9.22
C LEU A 407 6.18 15.25 -9.79
N ALA A 408 6.10 16.54 -9.47
CA ALA A 408 5.07 17.45 -9.95
C ALA A 408 5.01 17.62 -11.48
N ALA A 409 6.17 17.57 -12.14
CA ALA A 409 6.26 17.69 -13.60
C ALA A 409 5.86 16.36 -14.26
N GLY A 410 6.43 15.24 -13.80
CA GLY A 410 6.08 13.90 -14.29
C GLY A 410 4.61 13.55 -14.08
N ALA A 411 4.06 13.83 -12.90
CA ALA A 411 2.65 13.60 -12.59
C ALA A 411 1.72 14.43 -13.49
N ALA A 412 2.05 15.69 -13.77
CA ALA A 412 1.27 16.51 -14.69
C ALA A 412 1.26 15.94 -16.11
N ARG A 413 2.39 15.42 -16.60
CA ARG A 413 2.46 14.76 -17.93
C ARG A 413 1.63 13.48 -17.96
N ILE A 414 1.70 12.65 -16.92
CA ILE A 414 0.91 11.42 -16.83
C ILE A 414 -0.59 11.76 -16.88
N ALA A 415 -1.04 12.73 -16.07
CA ALA A 415 -2.43 13.17 -16.04
C ALA A 415 -2.89 13.77 -17.37
N GLN A 416 -2.04 14.56 -18.05
CA GLN A 416 -2.35 15.11 -19.36
C GLN A 416 -2.40 14.06 -20.47
N SER A 417 -1.59 13.00 -20.36
CA SER A 417 -1.49 11.96 -21.40
C SER A 417 -2.61 10.93 -21.32
N ASN A 418 -3.16 10.66 -20.13
CA ASN A 418 -4.30 9.78 -19.95
C ASN A 418 -5.42 10.48 -19.16
N PRO A 419 -6.44 11.03 -19.85
CA PRO A 419 -7.54 11.76 -19.22
C PRO A 419 -8.47 10.87 -18.37
N HIS A 420 -8.40 9.55 -18.49
CA HIS A 420 -9.28 8.64 -17.74
C HIS A 420 -8.77 8.33 -16.32
N LEU A 421 -7.53 8.72 -16.01
CA LEU A 421 -6.97 8.57 -14.68
C LEU A 421 -7.68 9.50 -13.71
N SER A 422 -8.31 8.94 -12.67
CA SER A 422 -8.89 9.72 -11.58
C SER A 422 -7.89 9.92 -10.45
N ARG A 423 -7.14 8.87 -10.11
CA ARG A 423 -6.19 8.87 -8.98
C ARG A 423 -4.95 8.07 -9.31
N PHE A 424 -3.79 8.63 -9.02
CA PHE A 424 -2.54 7.86 -9.17
C PHE A 424 -1.50 8.24 -8.13
N SER A 425 -0.54 7.36 -7.90
CA SER A 425 0.64 7.64 -7.08
C SER A 425 1.91 7.43 -7.86
N LEU A 426 2.87 8.33 -7.67
CA LEU A 426 4.21 8.21 -8.22
C LEU A 426 5.21 8.14 -7.06
N THR A 427 5.96 7.06 -7.00
CA THR A 427 7.03 6.86 -6.02
C THR A 427 8.37 6.74 -6.70
N PHE A 428 9.28 7.62 -6.33
CA PHE A 428 10.69 7.49 -6.64
C PHE A 428 11.38 6.63 -5.58
N ILE A 429 11.78 5.45 -6.01
CA ILE A 429 12.52 4.47 -5.21
C ILE A 429 14.02 4.74 -5.38
N PRO A 430 14.82 4.61 -4.30
CA PRO A 430 16.26 4.59 -4.43
C PRO A 430 16.75 3.44 -5.32
N PRO A 431 17.85 3.61 -6.09
CA PRO A 431 18.48 2.46 -6.74
C PRO A 431 18.91 1.44 -5.67
N VAL A 432 18.48 0.19 -5.82
CA VAL A 432 18.95 -0.92 -4.99
C VAL A 432 20.39 -1.21 -5.41
N TYR A 433 21.36 -0.67 -4.66
CA TYR A 433 22.78 -1.02 -4.78
C TYR A 433 23.01 -2.44 -4.25
N PRO A 434 24.02 -3.20 -4.75
CA PRO A 434 25.21 -2.73 -5.44
C PRO A 434 25.12 -2.90 -6.97
N VAL A 435 25.37 -1.83 -7.73
CA VAL A 435 25.83 -2.00 -9.12
C VAL A 435 27.33 -2.25 -9.03
N PRO A 436 27.84 -3.47 -9.35
CA PRO A 436 29.27 -3.68 -9.49
C PRO A 436 29.73 -2.91 -10.73
N LEU A 437 30.14 -1.66 -10.54
CA LEU A 437 30.85 -0.95 -11.60
C LEU A 437 32.27 -1.52 -11.68
N PRO A 438 32.75 -1.95 -12.86
CA PRO A 438 34.07 -2.56 -13.02
C PRO A 438 35.26 -1.63 -12.69
N PHE A 439 34.98 -0.37 -12.35
CA PHE A 439 35.95 0.63 -11.90
C PHE A 439 35.56 1.30 -10.57
N ALA A 440 34.73 0.65 -9.75
CA ALA A 440 34.47 1.15 -8.40
C ALA A 440 35.75 1.07 -7.56
N LEU A 441 36.53 2.16 -7.56
CA LEU A 441 37.58 2.39 -6.58
C LEU A 441 37.01 2.06 -5.19
N PRO A 442 37.69 1.27 -4.35
CA PRO A 442 37.24 0.90 -3.00
C PRO A 442 37.21 2.09 -2.01
N TYR A 443 37.25 3.33 -2.50
CA TYR A 443 37.25 4.54 -1.73
C TYR A 443 35.86 5.19 -1.72
N ARG A 444 35.13 4.99 -0.62
CA ARG A 444 34.67 6.10 0.22
C ARG A 444 34.17 5.58 1.57
N PRO A 445 34.86 5.87 2.70
CA PRO A 445 34.36 5.61 4.05
C PRO A 445 33.31 6.64 4.51
N PHE A 446 32.74 7.44 3.59
CA PHE A 446 31.79 8.48 3.94
C PHE A 446 30.35 7.98 3.76
N PRO A 447 29.48 8.11 4.78
CA PRO A 447 28.07 7.76 4.69
C PRO A 447 27.39 8.81 3.81
N LEU A 448 27.44 8.62 2.49
CA LEU A 448 26.67 9.46 1.58
C LEU A 448 25.18 9.26 1.87
N PRO A 449 24.40 10.36 1.88
CA PRO A 449 23.02 10.34 2.32
C PRO A 449 22.22 9.34 1.48
N PHE A 450 21.53 8.42 2.16
CA PHE A 450 20.63 7.48 1.52
C PHE A 450 19.71 8.24 0.56
N PRO A 451 19.55 7.77 -0.70
CA PRO A 451 18.75 8.44 -1.69
C PRO A 451 17.33 8.76 -1.17
N ALA A 452 16.96 10.02 -1.27
CA ALA A 452 15.69 10.54 -0.77
C ALA A 452 14.52 9.83 -1.47
N ARG A 453 13.72 9.06 -0.70
CA ARG A 453 12.44 8.53 -1.18
C ARG A 453 11.45 9.69 -1.27
N ALA A 454 10.85 9.84 -2.44
CA ALA A 454 9.80 10.82 -2.68
C ALA A 454 8.57 10.10 -3.24
N THR A 455 7.42 10.32 -2.62
CA THR A 455 6.14 9.74 -3.03
C THR A 455 5.11 10.85 -3.15
N GLY A 456 4.39 10.90 -4.25
CA GLY A 456 3.23 11.77 -4.44
C GLY A 456 1.96 10.97 -4.67
N VAL A 457 0.86 11.42 -4.08
CA VAL A 457 -0.50 10.98 -4.41
C VAL A 457 -1.18 12.13 -5.14
N PHE A 458 -1.79 11.81 -6.27
CA PHE A 458 -2.35 12.76 -7.21
C PHE A 458 -3.78 12.40 -7.54
N GLU A 459 -4.63 13.40 -7.57
CA GLU A 459 -6.04 13.29 -7.95
C GLU A 459 -6.30 14.26 -9.10
N VAL A 460 -6.89 13.74 -10.16
CA VAL A 460 -7.17 14.48 -11.39
C VAL A 460 -8.64 14.84 -11.39
N THR A 461 -8.92 16.13 -11.53
CA THR A 461 -10.25 16.65 -11.78
C THR A 461 -10.44 16.82 -13.28
N LEU A 462 -11.55 16.34 -13.81
CA LEU A 462 -11.88 16.42 -15.23
C LEU A 462 -12.94 17.52 -15.45
N ASP A 463 -12.94 18.10 -16.64
CA ASP A 463 -14.04 18.96 -17.10
C ASP A 463 -15.23 18.14 -17.64
N GLU A 464 -16.25 18.84 -18.12
CA GLU A 464 -17.47 18.25 -18.72
C GLU A 464 -17.17 17.41 -19.97
N HIS A 465 -16.02 17.60 -20.61
CA HIS A 465 -15.57 16.86 -21.78
C HIS A 465 -14.60 15.72 -21.44
N GLY A 466 -14.34 15.50 -20.15
CA GLY A 466 -13.41 14.48 -19.68
C GLY A 466 -11.93 14.87 -19.83
N LEU A 467 -11.61 16.15 -20.09
CA LEU A 467 -10.23 16.62 -20.17
C LEU A 467 -9.70 17.01 -18.78
N PRO A 468 -8.40 16.80 -18.50
CA PRO A 468 -7.82 17.09 -17.19
C PRO A 468 -7.75 18.60 -16.94
N LEU A 469 -8.50 19.07 -15.93
CA LEU A 469 -8.61 20.48 -15.55
C LEU A 469 -7.59 20.85 -14.48
N SER A 470 -7.53 20.11 -13.38
CA SER A 470 -6.56 20.36 -12.32
C SER A 470 -6.09 19.09 -11.63
N LEU A 471 -4.86 19.14 -11.12
CA LEU A 471 -4.18 18.08 -10.39
C LEU A 471 -4.02 18.50 -8.93
N ALA A 472 -4.80 17.89 -8.04
CA ALA A 472 -4.58 18.01 -6.61
C ALA A 472 -3.46 17.02 -6.22
N ALA A 473 -2.46 17.51 -5.49
CA ALA A 473 -1.27 16.73 -5.18
C ALA A 473 -0.91 16.81 -3.71
N VAL A 474 -0.54 15.66 -3.15
CA VAL A 474 0.09 15.55 -1.84
C VAL A 474 1.41 14.82 -1.98
N GLU A 475 2.51 15.56 -1.87
CA GLU A 475 3.86 15.03 -1.93
C GLU A 475 4.44 14.83 -0.54
N HIS A 476 5.11 13.70 -0.37
CA HIS A 476 5.88 13.33 0.80
C HIS A 476 7.32 13.10 0.35
N SER A 477 8.25 13.93 0.84
CA SER A 477 9.67 13.73 0.61
C SER A 477 10.39 13.49 1.93
N ARG A 478 11.27 12.49 1.91
CA ARG A 478 12.18 12.19 3.01
C ARG A 478 13.58 12.56 2.57
N VAL A 479 14.12 13.65 3.12
CA VAL A 479 15.49 14.10 2.85
C VAL A 479 16.36 13.66 4.02
N VAL A 480 17.34 12.81 3.74
CA VAL A 480 18.39 12.47 4.70
C VAL A 480 19.47 13.53 4.58
N TRP A 481 19.70 14.28 5.65
CA TRP A 481 20.74 15.29 5.63
C TRP A 481 22.13 14.63 5.61
N PRO A 482 23.12 15.23 4.93
CA PRO A 482 24.49 14.74 4.97
C PRO A 482 25.02 14.69 6.41
N TRP A 483 26.03 13.84 6.63
CA TRP A 483 26.73 13.71 7.91
C TRP A 483 25.87 13.22 9.09
N GLY A 484 24.74 12.56 8.80
CA GLY A 484 23.91 11.97 9.86
C GLY A 484 23.17 13.01 10.70
N LEU A 485 22.99 14.25 10.21
CA LEU A 485 22.20 15.32 10.86
C LEU A 485 20.67 15.03 10.88
N GLY A 486 20.29 13.76 10.82
CA GLY A 486 18.92 13.28 10.86
C GLY A 486 18.22 13.27 9.51
N VAL A 487 16.90 13.11 9.59
CA VAL A 487 16.01 12.94 8.45
C VAL A 487 14.94 14.01 8.53
N SER A 488 14.89 14.91 7.55
CA SER A 488 13.77 15.83 7.40
C SER A 488 12.66 15.19 6.58
N ARG A 489 11.42 15.40 7.03
CA ARG A 489 10.21 15.02 6.31
C ARG A 489 9.48 16.28 5.91
N ARG A 490 9.25 16.42 4.61
CA ARG A 490 8.46 17.52 4.08
C ARG A 490 7.20 16.96 3.45
N ARG A 491 6.05 17.50 3.87
CA ARG A 491 4.77 17.29 3.22
C ARG A 491 4.42 18.56 2.46
N ARG A 492 4.09 18.44 1.17
CA ARG A 492 3.65 19.56 0.35
C ARG A 492 2.29 19.22 -0.24
N LYS A 493 1.30 20.09 -0.02
CA LYS A 493 0.01 20.05 -0.72
C LYS A 493 -0.02 21.17 -1.74
N TYR A 494 -0.48 20.89 -2.95
CA TYR A 494 -0.66 21.92 -3.96
C TYR A 494 -1.74 21.51 -4.98
N LEU A 495 -2.27 22.51 -5.67
CA LEU A 495 -3.18 22.34 -6.80
C LEU A 495 -2.48 22.89 -8.05
N LYS A 496 -2.36 22.07 -9.09
CA LYS A 496 -1.73 22.45 -10.36
C LYS A 496 -2.77 22.46 -11.46
N ASP A 497 -2.91 23.59 -12.14
CA ASP A 497 -3.77 23.73 -13.31
C ASP A 497 -3.15 22.97 -14.50
N LEU A 498 -3.90 22.06 -15.12
CA LEU A 498 -3.44 21.23 -16.22
C LEU A 498 -3.87 21.76 -17.60
N ARG A 499 -4.68 22.83 -17.64
CA ARG A 499 -5.15 23.44 -18.88
C ARG A 499 -3.99 23.97 -19.73
N PRO A 500 -4.12 23.90 -21.08
CA PRO A 500 -3.08 24.33 -22.00
C PRO A 500 -2.67 25.79 -21.75
N ILE A 501 -1.41 26.09 -22.03
CA ILE A 501 -0.88 27.46 -21.91
C ILE A 501 -1.64 28.31 -22.93
N GLY A 502 -2.40 29.29 -22.44
CA GLY A 502 -3.25 30.17 -23.27
C GLY A 502 -4.75 30.09 -22.97
N ASP A 503 -5.21 29.11 -22.18
CA ASP A 503 -6.63 29.04 -21.79
C ASP A 503 -7.05 30.33 -21.05
N PRO A 504 -8.09 31.04 -21.52
CA PRO A 504 -8.54 32.28 -20.89
C PRO A 504 -8.92 32.09 -19.41
N ARG A 505 -9.41 30.92 -19.03
CA ARG A 505 -9.80 30.59 -17.65
C ARG A 505 -8.61 30.30 -16.73
N ARG A 506 -7.39 30.15 -17.27
CA ARG A 506 -6.15 30.03 -16.50
C ARG A 506 -5.57 31.39 -16.09
N ARG A 507 -6.00 32.48 -16.73
CA ARG A 507 -5.57 33.83 -16.36
C ARG A 507 -6.08 34.15 -14.96
N LYS A 508 -5.17 34.13 -13.99
CA LYS A 508 -5.42 34.71 -12.67
C LYS A 508 -5.59 36.20 -12.87
N THR A 509 -6.81 36.70 -12.73
CA THR A 509 -7.11 38.12 -12.83
C THR A 509 -6.52 38.86 -11.62
N GLY A 510 -6.12 40.12 -11.83
CA GLY A 510 -5.57 41.00 -10.79
C GLY A 510 -4.06 40.88 -10.54
N LEU A 511 -3.61 41.46 -9.41
CA LEU A 511 -2.19 41.60 -9.05
C LEU A 511 -1.43 40.27 -8.98
N ARG A 512 -2.11 39.16 -8.66
CA ARG A 512 -1.49 37.82 -8.64
C ARG A 512 -1.10 37.32 -10.03
N GLY A 513 -1.85 37.70 -11.08
CA GLY A 513 -1.50 37.39 -12.45
C GLY A 513 -0.24 38.14 -12.89
N VAL A 514 -0.18 39.43 -12.58
CA VAL A 514 1.00 40.26 -12.86
C VAL A 514 2.22 39.74 -12.10
N ALA A 515 2.10 39.47 -10.80
CA ALA A 515 3.21 38.91 -10.01
C ALA A 515 3.68 37.54 -10.54
N ALA A 516 2.77 36.71 -11.03
CA ALA A 516 3.13 35.43 -11.63
C ALA A 516 3.93 35.61 -12.95
N LEU A 517 3.50 36.54 -13.81
CA LEU A 517 4.21 36.89 -15.06
C LEU A 517 5.64 37.37 -14.81
N VAL A 518 5.89 38.10 -13.72
CA VAL A 518 7.24 38.58 -13.35
C VAL A 518 8.19 37.43 -12.98
N VAL A 519 7.65 36.36 -12.40
CA VAL A 519 8.44 35.18 -12.00
C VAL A 519 8.54 34.16 -13.14
N GLU A 520 7.69 34.27 -14.15
CA GLU A 520 7.65 33.34 -15.28
C GLU A 520 8.85 33.53 -16.23
N GLN A 521 9.51 32.42 -16.58
CA GLN A 521 10.60 32.38 -17.57
C GLN A 521 10.03 32.24 -18.99
N SER A 522 9.19 33.19 -19.40
CA SER A 522 8.66 33.27 -20.77
C SER A 522 9.04 34.61 -21.39
N ALA A 523 8.95 34.73 -22.73
CA ALA A 523 9.22 35.99 -23.42
C ALA A 523 8.34 37.14 -22.89
N ALA A 524 7.07 36.87 -22.60
CA ALA A 524 6.17 37.83 -21.96
C ALA A 524 6.60 38.18 -20.52
N GLY A 525 7.15 37.22 -19.78
CA GLY A 525 7.72 37.46 -18.46
C GLY A 525 9.02 38.26 -18.49
N ASP A 526 9.85 38.08 -19.52
CA ASP A 526 11.03 38.92 -19.78
C ASP A 526 10.62 40.35 -20.14
N GLU A 527 9.63 40.53 -21.01
CA GLU A 527 9.05 41.84 -21.33
C GLU A 527 8.46 42.52 -20.09
N MET A 528 7.70 41.80 -19.26
CA MET A 528 7.11 42.36 -18.04
C MET A 528 8.19 42.74 -17.02
N ARG A 529 9.24 41.93 -16.88
CA ARG A 529 10.41 42.27 -16.04
C ARG A 529 11.12 43.52 -16.56
N MET A 530 11.25 43.65 -17.87
CA MET A 530 11.80 44.85 -18.51
C MET A 530 10.92 46.08 -18.25
N ILE A 531 9.59 45.97 -18.39
CA ILE A 531 8.64 47.05 -18.10
C ILE A 531 8.71 47.47 -16.63
N LEU A 532 8.76 46.51 -15.70
CA LEU A 532 8.90 46.81 -14.27
C LEU A 532 10.24 47.46 -13.94
N PHE A 533 11.32 47.00 -14.58
CA PHE A 533 12.64 47.61 -14.44
C PHE A 533 12.64 49.05 -14.98
N CYS A 534 12.05 49.30 -16.14
CA CYS A 534 11.88 50.64 -16.69
C CYS A 534 11.00 51.54 -15.80
N ALA A 535 9.89 51.01 -15.28
CA ALA A 535 9.02 51.73 -14.35
C ALA A 535 9.75 52.10 -13.05
N PHE A 536 10.56 51.17 -12.53
CA PHE A 536 11.41 51.41 -11.36
C PHE A 536 12.46 52.50 -11.63
N LEU A 537 13.13 52.47 -12.79
CA LEU A 537 14.08 53.52 -13.20
C LEU A 537 13.39 54.89 -13.37
N ALA A 538 12.21 54.93 -13.97
CA ALA A 538 11.44 56.17 -14.12
C ALA A 538 11.03 56.75 -12.76
N LEU A 539 10.66 55.89 -11.81
CA LEU A 539 10.31 56.29 -10.44
C LEU A 539 11.53 56.84 -9.69
N LEU A 540 12.70 56.23 -9.85
CA LEU A 540 13.96 56.76 -9.31
C LEU A 540 14.31 58.12 -9.93
N ALA A 541 14.16 58.29 -11.25
CA ALA A 541 14.39 59.56 -11.92
C ALA A 541 13.44 60.66 -11.42
N GLY A 542 12.15 60.34 -11.30
CA GLY A 542 11.13 61.25 -10.75
C GLY A 542 11.43 61.66 -9.31
N CYS A 543 11.80 60.72 -8.44
CA CYS A 543 12.25 61.00 -7.07
C CYS A 543 13.49 61.91 -7.05
N GLY A 544 14.43 61.71 -7.97
CA GLY A 544 15.60 62.58 -8.12
C GLY A 544 15.22 64.02 -8.48
N ILE A 545 14.27 64.20 -9.39
CA ILE A 545 13.76 65.53 -9.78
C ILE A 545 13.02 66.19 -8.60
N LEU A 546 12.15 65.47 -7.89
CA LEU A 546 11.42 65.99 -6.73
C LEU A 546 12.36 66.38 -5.58
N ALA A 547 13.36 65.54 -5.29
CA ALA A 547 14.36 65.82 -4.26
C ALA A 547 15.22 67.05 -4.61
N ASN A 548 15.53 67.26 -5.90
CA ASN A 548 16.26 68.44 -6.35
C ASN A 548 15.37 69.69 -6.42
N GLY A 549 14.10 69.56 -6.83
CA GLY A 549 13.14 70.67 -6.87
C GLY A 549 12.80 71.23 -5.49
N ALA A 550 12.73 70.37 -4.47
CA ALA A 550 12.52 70.79 -3.09
C ALA A 550 13.69 71.65 -2.54
N LYS A 551 14.92 71.42 -3.02
CA LYS A 551 16.09 72.23 -2.65
C LYS A 551 16.08 73.63 -3.28
N VAL A 552 15.44 73.79 -4.44
CA VAL A 552 15.34 75.09 -5.12
C VAL A 552 14.27 75.97 -4.48
N SER A 553 13.17 75.40 -3.97
CA SER A 553 12.15 76.17 -3.24
C SER A 553 12.62 76.66 -1.86
N THR A 554 13.44 75.89 -1.14
CA THR A 554 14.03 76.35 0.13
C THR A 554 15.12 77.40 -0.07
N ALA A 555 15.84 77.37 -1.20
CA ALA A 555 16.77 78.45 -1.56
C ALA A 555 16.04 79.77 -1.92
N ALA A 556 14.86 79.70 -2.53
CA ALA A 556 14.06 80.89 -2.85
C ALA A 556 13.36 81.50 -1.63
N THR A 557 13.04 80.73 -0.59
CA THR A 557 12.49 81.26 0.68
C THR A 557 13.55 81.79 1.64
N ALA A 558 14.82 81.40 1.49
CA ALA A 558 15.93 81.94 2.28
C ALA A 558 16.45 83.32 1.80
N ILE A 559 15.90 83.87 0.71
CA ILE A 559 16.24 85.21 0.17
C ILE A 559 15.14 86.24 0.52
N ALA A 560 14.09 85.84 1.25
CA ALA A 560 12.98 86.72 1.66
C ALA A 560 12.88 86.92 3.19
N VAL A 561 14.02 86.93 3.90
CA VAL A 561 14.14 87.41 5.29
C VAL A 561 15.30 88.40 5.38
#